data_AF-A0A9D3VAS2-F1
#
_entry.id   AF-A0A9D3VAS2-F1
#
_cell.length_a   1.000
_cell.length_b   1.000
_cell.length_c   1.000
_cell.angle_alpha   90.00
_cell.angle_beta   90.00
_cell.angle_gamma   90.00
#
_symmetry.space_group_name_H-M   'P 1'
#
loop_
_entity.id
_entity.type
_entity.pdbx_description
1 polymer ?
#
loop_
_entity_poly.entity_id
_entity_poly.type
_entity_poly.pdbx_seq_one_letter_code
_entity_poly.pdbx_strand_id
1 'polypeptide(L)'
;MFPFLLIVLLSLSWRISASAQPAQEFLHCLSLRFHISSSFAKLAYTQHNSSYSSVLKSSAQNLRFTTPSTPTPLAIVTPLHASHIQAAVYCCRKHGLQVRTRSGGHDFEAGISHTIGVGGHLSGGGFGVLFRKYGLGADNVIDARLIDVNGRILDKKSIGEDLFWAIRGGGGDCLVLFLNSYTIAHKLPEEIHSTIAITRVNLSEDEKMTIQASFRSLFLGSIDELVRLLEKKFPELGLVKEDCFEMSWAESKLYSFLFTVRLPLETLLNRSQKTALLKTFFKAKSNYVK
;
A
#
# COMPACT_ATOMS: atom_id res chain seq x y z
N MET A 1 48.60 6.23 51.56
CA MET A 1 47.24 5.87 52.03
C MET A 1 46.43 5.44 50.80
N PHE A 2 45.99 4.18 50.75
CA PHE A 2 45.16 3.66 49.67
C PHE A 2 43.67 3.91 49.96
N PRO A 3 42.81 4.10 48.94
CA PRO A 3 41.39 4.35 49.14
C PRO A 3 40.64 3.08 49.50
N PHE A 4 39.81 3.13 50.54
CA PHE A 4 38.87 2.05 50.87
C PHE A 4 37.62 2.15 49.99
N LEU A 5 37.43 1.12 49.17
CA LEU A 5 36.24 0.91 48.33
C LEU A 5 35.10 0.35 49.20
N LEU A 6 34.11 1.18 49.57
CA LEU A 6 32.93 0.70 50.29
C LEU A 6 31.88 0.14 49.32
N ILE A 7 31.91 -1.18 49.10
CA ILE A 7 30.85 -1.88 48.36
C ILE A 7 29.64 -2.07 49.28
N VAL A 8 28.60 -1.26 49.10
CA VAL A 8 27.30 -1.45 49.76
C VAL A 8 26.45 -2.43 48.94
N LEU A 9 26.50 -3.71 49.30
CA LEU A 9 25.57 -4.73 48.81
C LEU A 9 24.21 -4.57 49.51
N LEU A 10 23.32 -3.73 48.95
CA LEU A 10 21.89 -3.77 49.29
C LEU A 10 21.21 -4.88 48.47
N SER A 11 21.23 -6.09 49.02
CA SER A 11 20.44 -7.22 48.54
C SER A 11 19.03 -7.20 49.17
N LEU A 12 18.08 -7.80 48.45
CA LEU A 12 16.68 -8.06 48.85
C LEU A 12 15.80 -6.78 48.93
N SER A 13 14.69 -6.66 48.19
CA SER A 13 13.98 -7.67 47.40
C SER A 13 13.37 -7.08 46.13
N TRP A 14 13.70 -7.70 44.99
CA TRP A 14 12.89 -7.58 43.78
C TRP A 14 11.52 -8.20 44.05
N ARG A 15 10.54 -7.39 44.44
CA ARG A 15 9.15 -7.68 44.11
C ARG A 15 8.97 -7.40 42.61
N ILE A 16 9.39 -8.34 41.78
CA ILE A 16 8.85 -8.48 40.43
C ILE A 16 7.37 -8.82 40.63
N SER A 17 6.54 -7.77 40.63
CA SER A 17 5.10 -7.94 40.44
C SER A 17 4.90 -8.67 39.13
N ALA A 18 4.08 -9.72 39.15
CA ALA A 18 4.09 -10.79 38.16
C ALA A 18 4.18 -10.27 36.71
N SER A 19 5.10 -10.84 35.93
CA SER A 19 5.32 -10.48 34.53
C SER A 19 4.13 -10.92 33.67
N ALA A 20 3.09 -10.09 33.61
CA ALA A 20 2.14 -10.13 32.52
C ALA A 20 2.92 -9.83 31.22
N GLN A 21 2.82 -10.72 30.24
CA GLN A 21 3.51 -10.54 28.97
C GLN A 21 2.95 -9.25 28.30
N PRO A 22 3.76 -8.37 27.69
CA PRO A 22 3.24 -7.10 27.14
C PRO A 22 2.08 -7.27 26.14
N ALA A 23 2.04 -8.41 25.44
CA ALA A 23 0.92 -8.81 24.60
C ALA A 23 -0.37 -9.10 25.40
N GLN A 24 -0.29 -9.74 26.57
CA GLN A 24 -1.42 -10.04 27.45
C GLN A 24 -1.99 -8.75 28.06
N GLU A 25 -1.14 -7.84 28.54
CA GLU A 25 -1.59 -6.54 29.04
C GLU A 25 -2.32 -5.72 27.96
N PHE A 26 -1.75 -5.68 26.75
CA PHE A 26 -2.36 -5.05 25.60
C PHE A 26 -3.73 -5.68 25.26
N LEU A 27 -3.81 -7.01 25.17
CA LEU A 27 -5.07 -7.72 24.90
C LEU A 27 -6.12 -7.48 25.99
N HIS A 28 -5.71 -7.42 27.25
CA HIS A 28 -6.61 -7.09 28.37
C HIS A 28 -7.13 -5.65 28.29
N CYS A 29 -6.25 -4.68 27.99
CA CYS A 29 -6.68 -3.31 27.70
C CYS A 29 -7.66 -3.26 26.52
N LEU A 30 -7.39 -4.01 25.46
CA LEU A 30 -8.19 -4.04 24.24
C LEU A 30 -9.57 -4.66 24.49
N SER A 31 -9.66 -5.77 25.22
CA SER A 31 -10.93 -6.44 25.50
C SER A 31 -11.85 -5.58 26.39
N LEU A 32 -11.31 -4.87 27.37
CA LEU A 32 -12.06 -3.90 28.19
C LEU A 32 -12.64 -2.75 27.35
N ARG A 33 -11.93 -2.29 26.31
CA ARG A 33 -12.36 -1.19 25.44
C ARG A 33 -13.34 -1.58 24.34
N PHE A 34 -13.45 -2.87 24.00
CA PHE A 34 -14.32 -3.37 22.94
C PHE A 34 -15.78 -3.61 23.38
N HIS A 35 -16.12 -3.47 24.67
CA HIS A 35 -17.47 -3.63 25.23
C HIS A 35 -18.22 -4.89 24.75
N ILE A 36 -17.78 -6.06 25.23
CA ILE A 36 -18.47 -7.36 25.21
C ILE A 36 -19.22 -7.69 23.90
N SER A 37 -18.54 -8.42 23.02
CA SER A 37 -19.17 -9.53 22.31
C SER A 37 -18.11 -10.59 21.97
N SER A 38 -18.54 -11.82 21.68
CA SER A 38 -17.72 -12.99 21.31
C SER A 38 -16.86 -12.80 20.04
N SER A 39 -16.91 -11.62 19.44
CA SER A 39 -16.10 -11.17 18.31
C SER A 39 -14.62 -10.90 18.65
N PHE A 40 -14.26 -10.57 19.91
CA PHE A 40 -12.87 -10.20 20.25
C PHE A 40 -11.82 -11.24 19.82
N ALA A 41 -12.11 -12.53 20.06
CA ALA A 41 -11.24 -13.66 19.68
C ALA A 41 -11.07 -13.84 18.15
N LYS A 42 -11.86 -13.13 17.33
CA LYS A 42 -11.77 -13.11 15.87
C LYS A 42 -11.05 -11.87 15.32
N LEU A 43 -10.67 -10.91 16.16
CA LEU A 43 -10.14 -9.60 15.72
C LEU A 43 -8.72 -9.31 16.24
N ALA A 44 -8.23 -10.06 17.23
CA ALA A 44 -6.87 -9.96 17.73
C ALA A 44 -6.17 -11.33 17.70
N TYR A 45 -4.98 -11.38 17.13
CA TYR A 45 -4.19 -12.60 16.95
C TYR A 45 -2.80 -12.43 17.55
N THR A 46 -2.34 -13.43 18.30
CA THR A 46 -0.99 -13.54 18.85
C THR A 46 -0.33 -14.81 18.34
N GLN A 47 0.97 -15.00 18.59
CA GLN A 47 1.70 -16.21 18.22
C GLN A 47 1.07 -17.52 18.77
N HIS A 48 0.21 -17.45 19.79
CA HIS A 48 -0.53 -18.61 20.32
C HIS A 48 -1.76 -19.01 19.48
N ASN A 49 -2.25 -18.13 18.59
CA ASN A 49 -3.38 -18.43 17.72
C ASN A 49 -2.90 -19.19 16.46
N SER A 50 -3.50 -20.34 16.15
CA SER A 50 -3.15 -21.13 14.95
C SER A 50 -3.27 -20.35 13.63
N SER A 51 -4.17 -19.37 13.57
CA SER A 51 -4.36 -18.47 12.42
C SER A 51 -3.32 -17.35 12.32
N TYR A 52 -2.46 -17.13 13.31
CA TYR A 52 -1.54 -15.98 13.33
C TYR A 52 -0.60 -15.94 12.12
N SER A 53 -0.01 -17.09 11.76
CA SER A 53 0.91 -17.19 10.62
C SER A 53 0.23 -16.93 9.28
N SER A 54 -1.02 -17.40 9.10
CA SER A 54 -1.78 -17.16 7.87
C SER A 54 -2.28 -15.71 7.78
N VAL A 55 -2.75 -15.12 8.88
CA VAL A 55 -3.13 -13.69 8.95
C VAL A 55 -1.92 -12.78 8.71
N LEU A 56 -0.75 -13.11 9.28
CA LEU A 56 0.48 -12.35 9.03
C LEU A 56 0.91 -12.40 7.56
N LYS A 57 0.82 -13.57 6.91
CA LYS A 57 1.27 -13.79 5.53
C LYS A 57 0.25 -13.45 4.43
N SER A 58 -1.03 -13.29 4.79
CA SER A 58 -2.15 -13.09 3.84
C SER A 58 -1.89 -11.93 2.87
N SER A 59 -1.65 -10.73 3.41
CA SER A 59 -1.29 -9.52 2.66
C SER A 59 0.21 -9.20 2.68
N ALA A 60 1.09 -10.13 3.07
CA ALA A 60 2.52 -9.95 2.90
C ALA A 60 2.92 -10.23 1.44
N GLN A 61 3.25 -9.18 0.68
CA GLN A 61 3.50 -9.26 -0.76
C GLN A 61 4.96 -9.58 -1.06
N ASN A 62 5.87 -8.84 -0.43
CA ASN A 62 7.30 -9.03 -0.60
C ASN A 62 7.83 -10.19 0.26
N LEU A 63 8.10 -11.33 -0.39
CA LEU A 63 8.51 -12.57 0.30
C LEU A 63 9.84 -12.43 1.08
N ARG A 64 10.68 -11.43 0.77
CA ARG A 64 11.93 -11.14 1.49
C ARG A 64 11.70 -10.93 2.99
N PHE A 65 10.54 -10.38 3.37
CA PHE A 65 10.16 -10.09 4.75
C PHE A 65 9.22 -11.16 5.35
N THR A 66 9.24 -12.38 4.80
CA THR A 66 8.44 -13.52 5.29
C THR A 66 9.29 -14.67 5.85
N THR A 67 10.60 -14.43 6.02
CA THR A 67 11.56 -15.42 6.56
C THR A 67 11.35 -15.64 8.07
N PRO A 68 11.75 -16.80 8.61
CA PRO A 68 11.73 -17.04 10.07
C PRO A 68 12.60 -16.05 10.87
N SER A 69 13.60 -15.45 10.25
CA SER A 69 14.47 -14.42 10.84
C SER A 69 13.87 -13.01 10.85
N THR A 70 12.77 -12.77 10.14
CA THR A 70 12.11 -11.45 10.13
C THR A 70 11.35 -11.26 11.45
N PRO A 71 11.56 -10.16 12.20
CA PRO A 71 10.80 -9.87 13.41
C PRO A 71 9.29 -9.85 13.15
N THR A 72 8.52 -10.54 13.98
CA THR A 72 7.04 -10.58 13.88
C THR A 72 6.40 -9.76 15.01
N PRO A 73 5.22 -9.17 14.81
CA PRO A 73 4.58 -8.35 15.83
C PRO A 73 4.17 -9.16 17.08
N LEU A 74 3.99 -8.47 18.21
CA LEU A 74 3.48 -9.09 19.44
C LEU A 74 2.01 -9.53 19.30
N ALA A 75 1.23 -8.74 18.57
CA ALA A 75 -0.16 -9.03 18.22
C ALA A 75 -0.51 -8.37 16.87
N ILE A 76 -1.47 -8.95 16.15
CA ILE A 76 -2.10 -8.39 14.96
C ILE A 76 -3.55 -8.09 15.30
N VAL A 77 -4.03 -6.87 15.02
CA VAL A 77 -5.44 -6.50 15.14
C VAL A 77 -6.02 -6.26 13.75
N THR A 78 -7.16 -6.89 13.46
CA THR A 78 -7.91 -6.71 12.20
C THR A 78 -9.21 -5.95 12.50
N PRO A 79 -9.19 -4.61 12.54
CA PRO A 79 -10.35 -3.81 12.92
C PRO A 79 -11.47 -3.87 11.86
N LEU A 80 -12.73 -3.84 12.32
CA LEU A 80 -13.93 -3.76 11.47
C LEU A 80 -14.62 -2.38 11.57
N HIS A 81 -14.39 -1.66 12.67
CA HIS A 81 -14.96 -0.34 12.93
C HIS A 81 -13.87 0.62 13.42
N ALA A 82 -14.08 1.92 13.23
CA ALA A 82 -13.12 2.94 13.67
C ALA A 82 -12.85 2.88 15.18
N SER A 83 -13.85 2.54 16.00
CA SER A 83 -13.72 2.31 17.44
C SER A 83 -12.66 1.26 17.81
N HIS A 84 -12.51 0.20 17.00
CA HIS A 84 -11.50 -0.84 17.21
C HIS A 84 -10.09 -0.28 17.02
N ILE A 85 -9.92 0.66 16.08
CA ILE A 85 -8.65 1.36 15.84
C ILE A 85 -8.37 2.33 16.98
N GLN A 86 -9.36 3.12 17.43
CA GLN A 86 -9.22 4.03 18.57
C GLN A 86 -8.78 3.26 19.84
N ALA A 87 -9.39 2.11 20.12
CA ALA A 87 -9.02 1.23 21.22
C ALA A 87 -7.59 0.68 21.08
N ALA A 88 -7.20 0.24 19.88
CA ALA A 88 -5.84 -0.24 19.62
C ALA A 88 -4.78 0.86 19.82
N VAL A 89 -5.00 2.06 19.29
CA VAL A 89 -4.12 3.23 19.49
C VAL A 89 -3.98 3.56 20.97
N TYR A 90 -5.11 3.64 21.69
CA TYR A 90 -5.12 3.92 23.13
C TYR A 90 -4.31 2.87 23.92
N CYS A 91 -4.53 1.58 23.65
CA CYS A 91 -3.85 0.51 24.38
C CYS A 91 -2.37 0.39 24.03
N CYS A 92 -2.00 0.54 22.75
CA CYS A 92 -0.58 0.60 22.37
C CYS A 92 0.13 1.76 23.07
N ARG A 93 -0.46 2.97 23.07
CA ARG A 93 0.10 4.12 23.77
C ARG A 93 0.21 3.90 25.28
N LYS A 94 -0.82 3.34 25.92
CA LYS A 94 -0.84 3.07 27.36
C LYS A 94 0.29 2.12 27.80
N HIS A 95 0.64 1.14 26.95
CA HIS A 95 1.65 0.12 27.23
C HIS A 95 2.97 0.33 26.46
N GLY A 96 3.20 1.52 25.89
CA GLY A 96 4.47 1.86 25.22
C GLY A 96 4.78 1.08 23.93
N LEU A 97 3.76 0.52 23.27
CA LEU A 97 3.94 -0.34 22.10
C LEU A 97 3.92 0.45 20.78
N GLN A 98 4.83 0.12 19.86
CA GLN A 98 4.82 0.63 18.49
C GLN A 98 3.67 0.01 17.68
N VAL A 99 2.97 0.84 16.91
CA VAL A 99 1.98 0.41 15.91
C VAL A 99 2.62 0.39 14.52
N ARG A 100 2.24 -0.59 13.70
CA ARG A 100 2.49 -0.61 12.25
C ARG A 100 1.18 -0.87 11.53
N THR A 101 0.75 0.09 10.72
CA THR A 101 -0.50 0.02 9.96
C THR A 101 -0.26 -0.74 8.66
N ARG A 102 -1.02 -1.79 8.36
CA ARG A 102 -0.93 -2.51 7.09
C ARG A 102 -2.27 -2.53 6.36
N SER A 103 -2.28 -1.98 5.14
CA SER A 103 -3.39 -2.10 4.19
C SER A 103 -3.11 -3.30 3.25
N GLY A 104 -2.80 -3.06 1.98
CA GLY A 104 -2.47 -4.11 0.99
C GLY A 104 -1.10 -4.78 1.16
N GLY A 105 -0.24 -4.28 2.06
CA GLY A 105 1.09 -4.83 2.37
C GLY A 105 2.12 -4.75 1.23
N HIS A 106 2.00 -3.69 0.43
CA HIS A 106 2.90 -3.30 -0.67
C HIS A 106 3.82 -2.15 -0.23
N ASP A 107 4.39 -2.23 0.97
CA ASP A 107 5.06 -1.11 1.67
C ASP A 107 6.30 -0.54 0.93
N PHE A 108 6.87 -1.29 -0.02
CA PHE A 108 7.97 -0.84 -0.90
C PHE A 108 7.54 -0.68 -2.38
N GLU A 109 6.27 -0.91 -2.69
CA GLU A 109 5.78 -1.23 -4.03
C GLU A 109 4.64 -0.28 -4.44
N ALA A 110 4.99 0.76 -5.19
CA ALA A 110 4.01 1.59 -5.88
C ALA A 110 3.70 1.02 -7.27
N GLY A 111 2.53 1.33 -7.82
CA GLY A 111 2.20 0.97 -9.19
C GLY A 111 0.71 0.79 -9.43
N ILE A 112 0.43 0.03 -10.49
CA ILE A 112 -0.90 -0.13 -11.10
C ILE A 112 -1.60 -1.44 -10.72
N SER A 113 -1.06 -2.20 -9.75
CA SER A 113 -1.66 -3.46 -9.31
C SER A 113 -2.99 -3.27 -8.58
N HIS A 114 -3.96 -4.12 -8.91
CA HIS A 114 -5.25 -4.22 -8.22
C HIS A 114 -5.15 -4.74 -6.77
N THR A 115 -4.00 -5.30 -6.36
CA THR A 115 -3.74 -5.75 -4.97
C THR A 115 -3.26 -4.63 -4.03
N ILE A 116 -2.91 -3.45 -4.57
CA ILE A 116 -2.38 -2.33 -3.78
C ILE A 116 -3.47 -1.73 -2.86
N GLY A 117 -3.10 -1.47 -1.61
CA GLY A 117 -3.98 -0.88 -0.61
C GLY A 117 -4.03 0.65 -0.68
N VAL A 118 -5.24 1.20 -0.76
CA VAL A 118 -5.51 2.64 -0.93
C VAL A 118 -4.83 3.51 0.13
N GLY A 119 -4.80 3.08 1.40
CA GLY A 119 -4.24 3.85 2.52
C GLY A 119 -2.77 4.24 2.34
N GLY A 120 -1.91 3.27 2.03
CA GLY A 120 -0.49 3.53 1.76
C GLY A 120 -0.27 4.18 0.39
N HIS A 121 -1.04 3.78 -0.62
CA HIS A 121 -0.86 4.27 -1.98
C HIS A 121 -1.18 5.77 -2.12
N LEU A 122 -2.30 6.24 -1.59
CA LEU A 122 -2.67 7.66 -1.65
C LEU A 122 -1.84 8.51 -0.70
N SER A 123 -1.48 8.01 0.49
CA SER A 123 -0.64 8.77 1.41
C SER A 123 0.81 8.91 0.94
N GLY A 124 1.29 8.00 0.09
CA GLY A 124 2.54 8.11 -0.68
C GLY A 124 2.39 8.75 -2.06
N GLY A 125 1.28 9.44 -2.34
CA GLY A 125 1.02 10.13 -3.62
C GLY A 125 0.15 9.30 -4.58
N GLY A 126 0.59 8.09 -4.93
CA GLY A 126 -0.20 7.15 -5.73
C GLY A 126 -0.09 7.38 -7.24
N PHE A 127 0.94 6.81 -7.85
CA PHE A 127 1.21 6.88 -9.29
C PHE A 127 0.45 5.80 -10.08
N GLY A 128 -0.11 6.16 -11.24
CA GLY A 128 -0.69 5.22 -12.19
C GLY A 128 -0.92 5.85 -13.58
N VAL A 129 -1.36 5.07 -14.57
CA VAL A 129 -1.40 5.43 -16.01
C VAL A 129 -2.09 6.75 -16.40
N LEU A 130 -2.88 7.36 -15.52
CA LEU A 130 -3.56 8.65 -15.78
C LEU A 130 -2.79 9.86 -15.21
N PHE A 131 -1.60 9.67 -14.63
CA PHE A 131 -0.90 10.73 -13.87
C PHE A 131 -0.55 11.96 -14.71
N ARG A 132 -0.22 11.79 -16.01
CA ARG A 132 0.10 12.91 -16.92
C ARG A 132 -1.06 13.89 -17.12
N LYS A 133 -2.28 13.47 -16.76
CA LYS A 133 -3.52 14.19 -17.03
C LYS A 133 -4.20 14.67 -15.76
N TYR A 134 -4.36 13.78 -14.79
CA TYR A 134 -5.02 14.10 -13.52
C TYR A 134 -4.05 14.38 -12.37
N GLY A 135 -2.75 14.13 -12.57
CA GLY A 135 -1.76 14.08 -11.50
C GLY A 135 -1.87 12.81 -10.66
N LEU A 136 -1.32 12.84 -9.46
CA LEU A 136 -1.27 11.67 -8.57
C LEU A 136 -2.66 11.37 -7.97
N GLY A 137 -2.85 10.16 -7.43
CA GLY A 137 -4.06 9.79 -6.71
C GLY A 137 -4.36 10.75 -5.55
N ALA A 138 -3.31 11.22 -4.87
CA ALA A 138 -3.35 12.20 -3.79
C ALA A 138 -3.83 13.60 -4.21
N ASP A 139 -3.55 14.02 -5.45
CA ASP A 139 -4.07 15.28 -6.01
C ASP A 139 -5.60 15.26 -6.11
N ASN A 140 -6.19 14.06 -6.16
CA ASN A 140 -7.61 13.79 -6.38
C ASN A 140 -8.32 13.28 -5.10
N VAL A 141 -7.72 13.46 -3.92
CA VAL A 141 -8.36 13.22 -2.61
C VAL A 141 -9.06 14.49 -2.16
N ILE A 142 -10.39 14.43 -2.03
CA ILE A 142 -11.22 15.57 -1.64
C ILE A 142 -11.52 15.62 -0.13
N ASP A 143 -11.57 14.45 0.53
CA ASP A 143 -11.91 14.28 1.95
C ASP A 143 -11.27 13.01 2.53
N ALA A 144 -11.00 13.02 3.84
CA ALA A 144 -10.35 11.95 4.58
C ALA A 144 -10.77 11.97 6.06
N ARG A 145 -10.73 10.81 6.71
CA ARG A 145 -10.70 10.74 8.18
C ARG A 145 -9.36 10.21 8.67
N LEU A 146 -8.90 10.73 9.79
CA LEU A 146 -7.65 10.35 10.43
C LEU A 146 -7.94 9.94 11.88
N ILE A 147 -7.25 8.94 12.40
CA ILE A 147 -7.20 8.70 13.84
C ILE A 147 -5.87 9.22 14.38
N ASP A 148 -5.95 10.20 15.28
CA ASP A 148 -4.77 10.84 15.86
C ASP A 148 -4.12 9.99 16.98
N VAL A 149 -2.99 10.48 17.50
CA VAL A 149 -2.25 9.84 18.62
C VAL A 149 -3.03 9.76 19.94
N ASN A 150 -4.20 10.40 20.03
CA ASN A 150 -5.12 10.33 21.16
C ASN A 150 -6.27 9.35 20.92
N GLY A 151 -6.35 8.73 19.74
CA GLY A 151 -7.48 7.91 19.35
C GLY A 151 -8.73 8.74 19.01
N ARG A 152 -8.60 10.03 18.66
CA ARG A 152 -9.71 10.85 18.17
C ARG A 152 -9.87 10.66 16.67
N ILE A 153 -11.10 10.45 16.20
CA ILE A 153 -11.42 10.49 14.77
C ILE A 153 -11.55 11.96 14.37
N LEU A 154 -10.71 12.40 13.45
CA LEU A 154 -10.74 13.73 12.85
C LEU A 154 -11.33 13.62 11.44
N ASP A 155 -12.26 14.51 11.10
CA ASP A 155 -12.70 14.77 9.73
C ASP A 155 -11.79 15.83 9.06
N LYS A 156 -11.94 16.07 7.75
CA LYS A 156 -11.13 17.09 7.03
C LYS A 156 -11.06 18.44 7.75
N LYS A 157 -12.18 18.93 8.29
CA LYS A 157 -12.24 20.21 9.02
C LYS A 157 -11.41 20.18 10.30
N SER A 158 -11.45 19.07 11.04
CA SER A 158 -10.72 18.86 12.30
C SER A 158 -9.25 18.46 12.09
N ILE A 159 -8.90 17.92 10.91
CA ILE A 159 -7.53 17.64 10.47
C ILE A 159 -6.80 18.97 10.20
N GLY A 160 -7.47 19.92 9.55
CA GLY A 160 -6.86 21.18 9.11
C GLY A 160 -6.01 21.04 7.85
N GLU A 161 -5.76 22.15 7.15
CA GLU A 161 -5.14 22.12 5.81
C GLU A 161 -3.71 21.57 5.81
N ASP A 162 -2.87 21.90 6.80
CA ASP A 162 -1.48 21.44 6.87
C ASP A 162 -1.36 19.91 6.97
N LEU A 163 -2.18 19.30 7.84
CA LEU A 163 -2.19 17.85 8.01
C LEU A 163 -2.94 17.15 6.87
N PHE A 164 -3.96 17.80 6.29
CA PHE A 164 -4.64 17.31 5.09
C PHE A 164 -3.74 17.38 3.83
N TRP A 165 -2.79 18.30 3.78
CA TRP A 165 -1.71 18.32 2.80
C TRP A 165 -0.70 17.19 3.09
N ALA A 166 -0.22 17.06 4.34
CA ALA A 166 0.80 16.08 4.71
C ALA A 166 0.37 14.62 4.42
N ILE A 167 -0.90 14.26 4.66
CA ILE A 167 -1.42 12.90 4.37
C ILE A 167 -1.64 12.62 2.88
N ARG A 168 -1.34 13.56 1.97
CA ARG A 168 -1.51 13.46 0.50
C ARG A 168 -0.17 13.48 -0.24
N GLY A 169 0.79 12.69 0.24
CA GLY A 169 2.11 12.55 -0.38
C GLY A 169 3.27 12.35 0.60
N GLY A 170 3.09 12.69 1.89
CA GLY A 170 4.12 12.61 2.92
C GLY A 170 4.55 11.19 3.34
N GLY A 171 3.92 10.13 2.82
CA GLY A 171 4.28 8.74 3.12
C GLY A 171 3.82 8.29 4.51
N GLY A 172 2.52 8.36 4.77
CA GLY A 172 1.96 8.09 6.09
C GLY A 172 1.78 6.60 6.43
N ASP A 173 2.61 6.09 7.36
CA ASP A 173 2.30 4.93 8.22
C ASP A 173 1.07 5.18 9.13
N CYS A 174 0.50 6.39 9.07
CA CYS A 174 -0.63 6.88 9.85
C CYS A 174 -1.93 6.09 9.61
N LEU A 175 -2.80 6.09 10.62
CA LEU A 175 -4.13 5.46 10.57
C LEU A 175 -5.14 6.35 9.81
N VAL A 176 -4.92 6.48 8.50
CA VAL A 176 -5.77 7.23 7.57
C VAL A 176 -6.86 6.32 7.00
N LEU A 177 -8.11 6.77 7.10
CA LEU A 177 -9.28 6.20 6.43
C LEU A 177 -9.77 7.20 5.38
N PHE A 178 -9.36 7.02 4.13
CA PHE A 178 -9.93 7.76 3.01
C PHE A 178 -11.37 7.30 2.79
N LEU A 179 -12.35 8.15 3.15
CA LEU A 179 -13.78 7.82 3.00
C LEU A 179 -14.35 8.26 1.66
N ASN A 180 -13.87 9.37 1.11
CA ASN A 180 -14.22 9.86 -0.22
C ASN A 180 -12.94 10.26 -0.97
N SER A 181 -12.14 9.26 -1.35
CA SER A 181 -11.32 9.43 -2.55
C SER A 181 -12.24 9.57 -3.78
N TYR A 182 -11.68 10.01 -4.91
CA TYR A 182 -12.35 10.13 -6.21
C TYR A 182 -13.29 11.33 -6.39
N THR A 183 -12.77 12.36 -7.05
CA THR A 183 -13.44 12.87 -8.26
C THR A 183 -13.28 11.81 -9.37
N ILE A 184 -14.30 10.97 -9.63
CA ILE A 184 -14.23 10.02 -10.74
C ILE A 184 -14.31 10.77 -12.08
N ALA A 185 -13.17 10.83 -12.76
CA ALA A 185 -12.91 10.63 -14.20
C ALA A 185 -13.89 11.12 -15.30
N HIS A 186 -14.87 11.98 -15.02
CA HIS A 186 -15.85 12.46 -16.00
C HIS A 186 -15.39 13.69 -16.82
N LYS A 187 -14.08 13.98 -16.88
CA LYS A 187 -13.49 15.12 -17.63
C LYS A 187 -12.17 14.75 -18.32
N LEU A 188 -12.24 14.33 -19.58
CA LEU A 188 -11.10 13.96 -20.44
C LEU A 188 -11.18 14.77 -21.78
N PRO A 189 -10.24 15.69 -22.11
CA PRO A 189 -8.99 15.49 -22.90
C PRO A 189 -7.74 16.11 -22.17
N GLU A 190 -6.47 16.07 -22.61
CA GLU A 190 -5.78 15.48 -23.77
C GLU A 190 -5.64 13.95 -23.72
N GLU A 191 -5.12 13.31 -24.76
CA GLU A 191 -5.57 11.94 -25.09
C GLU A 191 -4.60 10.75 -24.90
N ILE A 192 -3.27 10.91 -24.75
CA ILE A 192 -2.33 9.75 -24.75
C ILE A 192 -1.34 9.68 -23.57
N HIS A 193 -1.22 8.48 -22.98
CA HIS A 193 -0.12 8.10 -22.10
C HIS A 193 0.67 6.94 -22.70
N SER A 194 1.92 7.20 -23.09
CA SER A 194 2.84 6.19 -23.61
C SER A 194 3.97 5.89 -22.62
N THR A 195 4.38 4.63 -22.57
CA THR A 195 5.52 4.11 -21.80
C THR A 195 6.41 3.29 -22.73
N ILE A 196 7.73 3.44 -22.59
CA ILE A 196 8.73 2.62 -23.28
C ILE A 196 9.35 1.67 -22.26
N ALA A 197 9.24 0.37 -22.48
CA ALA A 197 9.97 -0.64 -21.72
C ALA A 197 11.18 -1.10 -22.54
N ILE A 198 12.38 -0.95 -21.98
CA ILE A 198 13.63 -1.37 -22.62
C ILE A 198 14.11 -2.65 -21.93
N THR A 199 14.22 -3.74 -22.70
CA THR A 199 14.57 -5.08 -22.20
C THR A 199 15.64 -5.73 -23.04
N ARG A 200 16.61 -6.41 -22.40
CA ARG A 200 17.57 -7.30 -23.09
C ARG A 200 16.87 -8.60 -23.46
N VAL A 201 17.03 -9.06 -24.70
CA VAL A 201 16.32 -10.24 -25.23
C VAL A 201 17.18 -11.51 -25.14
N ASN A 202 18.48 -11.42 -25.46
CA ASN A 202 19.41 -12.55 -25.42
C ASN A 202 20.13 -12.63 -24.06
N LEU A 203 20.14 -13.81 -23.43
CA LEU A 203 20.77 -14.07 -22.12
C LEU A 203 22.21 -14.61 -22.19
N SER A 204 22.67 -14.99 -23.39
CA SER A 204 24.02 -15.48 -23.69
C SER A 204 25.10 -14.42 -23.41
N GLU A 205 26.24 -14.85 -22.88
CA GLU A 205 27.37 -13.95 -22.54
C GLU A 205 28.23 -13.58 -23.77
N ASP A 206 28.27 -14.45 -24.79
CA ASP A 206 29.11 -14.30 -26.01
C ASP A 206 28.39 -13.69 -27.24
N GLU A 207 27.08 -13.45 -27.20
CA GLU A 207 26.35 -12.86 -28.33
C GLU A 207 26.24 -11.34 -28.26
N LYS A 208 26.10 -10.70 -29.43
CA LYS A 208 25.76 -9.27 -29.52
C LYS A 208 24.49 -8.99 -28.73
N MET A 209 24.57 -8.03 -27.80
CA MET A 209 23.46 -7.65 -26.92
C MET A 209 22.29 -7.06 -27.72
N THR A 210 21.24 -7.86 -27.96
CA THR A 210 19.98 -7.37 -28.52
C THR A 210 19.14 -6.68 -27.44
N ILE A 211 18.86 -5.40 -27.64
CA ILE A 211 17.96 -4.59 -26.83
C ILE A 211 16.65 -4.40 -27.59
N GLN A 212 15.53 -4.70 -26.94
CA GLN A 212 14.18 -4.44 -27.43
C GLN A 212 13.59 -3.23 -26.70
N ALA A 213 13.13 -2.24 -27.45
CA ALA A 213 12.27 -1.18 -26.95
C ALA A 213 10.80 -1.52 -27.28
N SER A 214 9.98 -1.72 -26.25
CA SER A 214 8.53 -1.94 -26.39
C SER A 214 7.77 -0.67 -26.02
N PHE A 215 7.14 -0.06 -27.02
CA PHE A 215 6.21 1.05 -26.82
C PHE A 215 4.85 0.49 -26.40
N ARG A 216 4.23 1.07 -25.37
CA ARG A 216 2.88 0.75 -24.92
C ARG A 216 2.13 2.03 -24.63
N SER A 217 0.93 2.16 -25.18
CA SER A 217 0.13 3.39 -25.08
C SER A 217 -1.27 3.09 -24.54
N LEU A 218 -1.76 3.95 -23.65
CA LEU A 218 -3.17 4.09 -23.33
C LEU A 218 -3.66 5.37 -24.00
N PHE A 219 -4.59 5.22 -24.94
CA PHE A 219 -5.30 6.31 -25.58
C PHE A 219 -6.74 6.38 -25.05
N LEU A 220 -7.31 7.58 -24.95
CA LEU A 220 -8.65 7.80 -24.42
C LEU A 220 -9.56 8.36 -25.52
N GLY A 221 -9.77 7.53 -26.53
CA GLY A 221 -10.56 7.76 -27.75
C GLY A 221 -10.50 6.51 -28.64
N SER A 222 -10.90 6.62 -29.90
CA SER A 222 -10.91 5.53 -30.88
C SER A 222 -9.53 5.23 -31.48
N ILE A 223 -9.36 4.03 -32.05
CA ILE A 223 -8.17 3.64 -32.84
C ILE A 223 -7.95 4.60 -34.01
N ASP A 224 -9.02 5.02 -34.68
CA ASP A 224 -8.94 5.95 -35.82
C ASP A 224 -8.40 7.32 -35.42
N GLU A 225 -8.72 7.81 -34.23
CA GLU A 225 -8.13 9.05 -33.69
C GLU A 225 -6.67 8.85 -33.27
N LEU A 226 -6.34 7.72 -32.63
CA LEU A 226 -4.99 7.38 -32.20
C LEU A 226 -4.01 7.30 -33.39
N VAL A 227 -4.37 6.55 -34.43
CA VAL A 227 -3.50 6.33 -35.61
C VAL A 227 -3.28 7.67 -36.33
N ARG A 228 -4.35 8.43 -36.63
CA ARG A 228 -4.22 9.77 -37.24
C ARG A 228 -3.38 10.75 -36.39
N LEU A 229 -3.46 10.65 -35.05
CA LEU A 229 -2.65 11.47 -34.16
C LEU A 229 -1.17 11.10 -34.24
N LEU A 230 -0.85 9.80 -34.22
CA LEU A 230 0.53 9.32 -34.25
C LEU A 230 1.17 9.45 -35.63
N GLU A 231 0.46 9.20 -36.73
CA GLU A 231 0.92 9.52 -38.09
C GLU A 231 1.34 11.00 -38.21
N LYS A 232 0.62 11.91 -37.53
CA LYS A 232 0.90 13.35 -37.55
C LYS A 232 2.00 13.79 -36.57
N LYS A 233 2.24 13.05 -35.48
CA LYS A 233 3.08 13.50 -34.35
C LYS A 233 4.30 12.64 -34.06
N PHE A 234 4.29 11.37 -34.45
CA PHE A 234 5.36 10.41 -34.26
C PHE A 234 5.27 9.27 -35.32
N PRO A 235 5.31 9.60 -36.63
CA PRO A 235 5.18 8.62 -37.71
C PRO A 235 6.28 7.54 -37.68
N GLU A 236 7.43 7.83 -37.09
CA GLU A 236 8.56 6.91 -36.94
C GLU A 236 8.22 5.66 -36.09
N LEU A 237 7.16 5.72 -35.29
CA LEU A 237 6.64 4.56 -34.56
C LEU A 237 5.98 3.52 -35.48
N GLY A 238 5.47 3.94 -36.65
CA GLY A 238 4.85 3.05 -37.64
C GLY A 238 3.61 2.29 -37.16
N LEU A 239 2.88 2.83 -36.17
CA LEU A 239 1.73 2.16 -35.56
C LEU A 239 0.60 1.93 -36.59
N VAL A 240 0.15 0.67 -36.72
CA VAL A 240 -1.02 0.31 -37.53
C VAL A 240 -2.21 -0.09 -36.67
N LYS A 241 -3.40 -0.23 -37.27
CA LYS A 241 -4.64 -0.54 -36.52
C LYS A 241 -4.58 -1.93 -35.87
N GLU A 242 -3.87 -2.85 -36.51
CA GLU A 242 -3.69 -4.24 -36.12
C GLU A 242 -2.86 -4.40 -34.82
N ASP A 243 -2.08 -3.38 -34.46
CA ASP A 243 -1.34 -3.31 -33.18
C ASP A 243 -2.24 -2.88 -32.00
N CYS A 244 -3.44 -2.38 -32.30
CA CYS A 244 -4.31 -1.70 -31.34
C CYS A 244 -5.48 -2.57 -30.86
N PHE A 245 -5.92 -2.33 -29.63
CA PHE A 245 -7.08 -3.02 -29.03
C PHE A 245 -8.01 -2.01 -28.35
N GLU A 246 -9.23 -1.88 -28.83
CA GLU A 246 -10.31 -1.18 -28.11
C GLU A 246 -10.88 -2.07 -27.01
N MET A 247 -11.12 -1.47 -25.85
CA MET A 247 -11.63 -2.14 -24.65
C MET A 247 -12.20 -1.12 -23.68
N SER A 248 -13.03 -1.57 -22.74
CA SER A 248 -13.52 -0.70 -21.66
C SER A 248 -12.38 -0.25 -20.74
N TRP A 249 -12.62 0.83 -19.98
CA TRP A 249 -11.65 1.30 -19.00
C TRP A 249 -11.30 0.25 -17.94
N ALA A 250 -12.25 -0.62 -17.55
CA ALA A 250 -12.01 -1.69 -16.58
C ALA A 250 -11.07 -2.77 -17.14
N GLU A 251 -11.29 -3.18 -18.39
CA GLU A 251 -10.40 -4.12 -19.10
C GLU A 251 -9.01 -3.52 -19.31
N SER A 252 -8.93 -2.21 -19.62
CA SER A 252 -7.66 -1.49 -19.75
C SER A 252 -6.80 -1.57 -18.48
N LYS A 253 -7.41 -1.72 -17.29
CA LYS A 253 -6.67 -1.92 -16.03
C LYS A 253 -6.03 -3.29 -15.93
N LEU A 254 -6.70 -4.34 -16.40
CA LEU A 254 -6.10 -5.68 -16.47
C LEU A 254 -4.99 -5.71 -17.54
N TYR A 255 -5.26 -5.17 -18.73
CA TYR A 255 -4.30 -5.13 -19.84
C TYR A 255 -3.03 -4.33 -19.50
N SER A 256 -3.18 -3.11 -18.98
CA SER A 256 -2.05 -2.25 -18.58
C SER A 256 -1.17 -2.89 -17.50
N PHE A 257 -1.75 -3.75 -16.66
CA PHE A 257 -1.11 -4.31 -15.48
C PHE A 257 -0.41 -5.65 -15.75
N LEU A 258 -1.00 -6.53 -16.55
CA LEU A 258 -0.52 -7.91 -16.74
C LEU A 258 0.23 -8.13 -18.05
N PHE A 259 0.25 -7.13 -18.95
CA PHE A 259 0.80 -7.24 -20.31
C PHE A 259 0.23 -8.42 -21.13
N THR A 260 -0.90 -8.97 -20.69
CA THR A 260 -1.57 -10.13 -21.27
C THR A 260 -3.07 -9.82 -21.42
N VAL A 261 -3.58 -10.06 -22.61
CA VAL A 261 -5.02 -10.02 -22.90
C VAL A 261 -5.68 -11.27 -22.27
N ARG A 262 -7.00 -11.22 -22.00
CA ARG A 262 -7.88 -12.36 -21.65
C ARG A 262 -7.96 -12.84 -20.20
N LEU A 263 -7.68 -11.99 -19.19
CA LEU A 263 -8.21 -12.28 -17.85
C LEU A 263 -9.63 -11.71 -17.68
N PRO A 264 -10.56 -12.45 -17.04
CA PRO A 264 -11.92 -12.00 -16.79
C PRO A 264 -11.95 -10.90 -15.71
N LEU A 265 -12.93 -9.99 -15.75
CA LEU A 265 -12.99 -8.81 -14.87
C LEU A 265 -13.07 -9.16 -13.38
N GLU A 266 -13.63 -10.32 -13.06
CA GLU A 266 -13.71 -10.94 -11.74
C GLU A 266 -12.33 -11.10 -11.08
N THR A 267 -11.26 -11.15 -11.87
CA THR A 267 -9.87 -11.10 -11.38
C THR A 267 -9.62 -9.89 -10.48
N LEU A 268 -10.21 -8.72 -10.78
CA LEU A 268 -10.07 -7.49 -9.99
C LEU A 268 -10.68 -7.61 -8.57
N LEU A 269 -11.56 -8.58 -8.35
CA LEU A 269 -12.13 -8.90 -7.04
C LEU A 269 -11.16 -9.73 -6.19
N ASN A 270 -10.27 -10.51 -6.80
CA ASN A 270 -9.34 -11.39 -6.10
C ASN A 270 -8.11 -10.66 -5.56
N ARG A 271 -8.26 -10.00 -4.41
CA ARG A 271 -7.15 -9.31 -3.71
C ARG A 271 -6.07 -10.25 -3.14
N SER A 272 -6.26 -11.58 -3.20
CA SER A 272 -5.29 -12.58 -2.73
C SER A 272 -4.35 -13.11 -3.81
N GLN A 273 -4.56 -12.71 -5.08
CA GLN A 273 -3.88 -13.31 -6.22
C GLN A 273 -2.41 -12.88 -6.33
N LYS A 274 -1.50 -13.73 -5.84
CA LYS A 274 -0.05 -13.59 -6.01
C LYS A 274 0.40 -14.18 -7.37
N THR A 275 -0.16 -13.69 -8.48
CA THR A 275 0.15 -14.19 -9.84
C THR A 275 1.65 -14.12 -10.12
N ALA A 276 2.24 -15.10 -10.79
CA ALA A 276 3.70 -15.14 -10.99
C ALA A 276 4.26 -13.93 -11.79
N LEU A 277 3.42 -13.27 -12.59
CA LEU A 277 3.71 -12.02 -13.31
C LEU A 277 3.87 -10.78 -12.39
N LEU A 278 3.44 -10.82 -11.12
CA LEU A 278 3.51 -9.70 -10.17
C LEU A 278 4.91 -9.43 -9.58
N LYS A 279 5.94 -10.22 -9.92
CA LYS A 279 7.27 -10.10 -9.28
C LYS A 279 8.07 -8.85 -9.67
N THR A 280 7.48 -7.93 -10.41
CA THR A 280 8.10 -6.66 -10.84
C THR A 280 7.91 -5.57 -9.79
N PHE A 281 8.70 -5.64 -8.73
CA PHE A 281 8.74 -4.60 -7.70
C PHE A 281 9.55 -3.41 -8.21
N PHE A 282 8.91 -2.23 -8.36
CA PHE A 282 9.60 -1.02 -8.80
C PHE A 282 9.26 0.19 -7.93
N LYS A 283 10.25 1.07 -7.78
CA LYS A 283 10.10 2.40 -7.19
C LYS A 283 10.35 3.43 -8.29
N ALA A 284 9.27 4.01 -8.82
CA ALA A 284 9.37 5.10 -9.78
C ALA A 284 9.44 6.45 -9.05
N LYS A 285 10.25 7.36 -9.58
CA LYS A 285 10.15 8.80 -9.32
C LYS A 285 9.73 9.46 -10.62
N SER A 286 8.64 10.21 -10.61
CA SER A 286 8.29 11.05 -11.76
C SER A 286 9.08 12.35 -11.69
N ASN A 287 9.58 12.81 -12.84
CA ASN A 287 10.08 14.17 -13.04
C ASN A 287 8.98 15.12 -13.54
N TYR A 288 7.73 14.64 -13.64
CA TYR A 288 6.58 15.46 -14.01
C TYR A 288 6.25 16.43 -12.86
N VAL A 289 6.42 17.72 -13.15
CA VAL A 289 5.96 18.84 -12.33
C VAL A 289 4.77 19.46 -13.07
N LYS A 290 3.69 19.77 -12.35
CA LYS A 290 2.54 20.54 -12.85
C LYS A 290 2.84 22.03 -12.78
#